data_AF-A0A925H4L8-F1
#
_entry.id   AF-A0A925H4L8-F1
#
_cell.length_a   1.000
_cell.length_b   1.000
_cell.length_c   1.000
_cell.angle_alpha   90.00
_cell.angle_beta   90.00
_cell.angle_gamma   90.00
#
_symmetry.space_group_name_H-M   'P 1'
#
loop_
_entity.id
_entity.type
_entity.pdbx_description
1 polymer ?
#
loop_
_entity_poly.entity_id
_entity_poly.type
_entity_poly.pdbx_seq_one_letter_code
_entity_poly.pdbx_strand_id
1 'polypeptide(L)' 'GQVLPAALARRAVALPTRQIVALRFASDEELPGLVQQVLDGKLTKGDEIKRAVRQWRADTLRV' A
#
# COMPACT_ATOMS: atom_id res chain seq x y z
N GLY A 1 -15.36 0.07 -8.18
CA GLY A 1 -14.00 -0.43 -8.46
C GLY A 1 -13.45 -1.03 -7.19
N GLN A 2 -13.08 -2.31 -7.20
CA GLN A 2 -12.45 -2.94 -6.04
C GLN A 2 -10.95 -2.69 -6.12
N VAL A 3 -10.44 -1.91 -5.17
CA VAL A 3 -9.02 -1.48 -5.11
C VAL A 3 -8.11 -2.62 -4.62
N LEU A 4 -8.62 -3.49 -3.74
CA LEU A 4 -7.84 -4.58 -3.16
C LEU A 4 -8.69 -5.86 -3.04
N PRO A 5 -8.15 -7.05 -3.38
CA PRO A 5 -8.85 -8.32 -3.14
C PRO A 5 -9.17 -8.51 -1.66
N ALA A 6 -10.36 -9.02 -1.33
CA ALA A 6 -10.82 -9.15 0.05
C ALA A 6 -9.89 -10.01 0.93
N ALA A 7 -9.25 -11.03 0.35
CA ALA A 7 -8.26 -11.86 1.03
C ALA A 7 -7.00 -11.06 1.41
N LEU A 8 -6.52 -10.20 0.50
CA LEU A 8 -5.39 -9.30 0.74
C LEU A 8 -5.74 -8.23 1.77
N ALA A 9 -6.95 -7.65 1.70
CA ALA A 9 -7.42 -6.66 2.66
C ALA A 9 -7.48 -7.21 4.10
N ARG A 10 -7.97 -8.45 4.27
CA ARG A 10 -8.01 -9.13 5.57
C ARG A 10 -6.61 -9.35 6.15
N ARG A 11 -5.64 -9.70 5.32
CA ARG A 11 -4.23 -9.87 5.75
C ARG A 11 -3.55 -8.53 6.01
N ALA A 12 -3.87 -7.50 5.22
CA ALA A 12 -3.34 -6.16 5.39
C ALA A 12 -3.77 -5.51 6.73
N VAL A 13 -4.95 -5.85 7.24
CA VAL A 13 -5.42 -5.43 8.58
C VAL A 13 -4.51 -5.90 9.72
N ALA A 14 -3.81 -7.03 9.55
CA ALA A 14 -2.87 -7.55 10.54
C ALA A 14 -1.49 -6.88 10.46
N LEU A 15 -1.25 -6.03 9.46
CA LEU A 15 0.03 -5.33 9.31
C LEU A 15 0.14 -4.18 10.31
N PRO A 16 1.36 -3.85 10.77
CA PRO A 16 1.57 -2.73 11.66
C PRO A 16 1.13 -1.43 10.97
N THR A 17 0.52 -0.53 11.74
CA THR A 17 -0.09 0.73 11.25
C THR A 17 0.84 1.53 10.34
N ARG A 18 2.15 1.55 10.62
CA ARG A 18 3.17 2.22 9.78
C ARG A 18 3.22 1.72 8.33
N GLN A 19 2.99 0.43 8.09
CA GLN A 19 2.96 -0.15 6.74
C GLN A 19 1.63 0.18 6.04
N ILE A 20 0.51 0.08 6.76
CA ILE A 20 -0.82 0.48 6.26
C ILE A 20 -0.81 1.96 5.84
N VAL A 21 -0.24 2.82 6.69
CA VAL A 21 -0.08 4.25 6.40
C VAL A 21 0.82 4.49 5.19
N ALA A 22 1.82 3.66 4.91
CA ALA A 22 2.63 3.77 3.71
C ALA A 22 1.87 3.34 2.45
N LEU A 23 1.10 2.25 2.53
CA LEU A 23 0.29 1.74 1.43
C LEU A 23 -0.79 2.73 0.98
N ARG A 24 -1.32 3.57 1.88
CA ARG A 24 -2.34 4.59 1.53
C ARG A 24 -1.87 5.61 0.47
N PHE A 25 -0.57 5.79 0.32
CA PHE A 25 0.01 6.73 -0.66
C PHE A 25 0.14 6.11 -2.05
N ALA A 26 0.02 4.79 -2.14
CA ALA A 26 0.02 4.09 -3.42
C ALA A 26 -1.29 4.34 -4.17
N SER A 27 -1.19 4.44 -5.49
CA SER A 27 -2.36 4.43 -6.37
C SER A 27 -3.07 3.07 -6.33
N ASP A 28 -4.37 3.04 -6.64
CA ASP A 28 -5.21 1.83 -6.61
C ASP A 28 -4.67 0.70 -7.52
N GLU A 29 -3.94 1.08 -8.57
CA GLU A 29 -3.33 0.17 -9.55
C GLU A 29 -2.11 -0.57 -8.98
N GLU A 30 -1.28 0.10 -8.17
CA GLU A 30 -0.05 -0.47 -7.60
C GLU A 30 -0.25 -1.04 -6.19
N LEU A 31 -1.35 -0.67 -5.52
CA LEU A 31 -1.71 -1.13 -4.18
C LEU A 31 -1.70 -2.66 -4.03
N PRO A 32 -2.39 -3.46 -4.86
CA PRO A 32 -2.37 -4.93 -4.72
C PRO A 32 -0.96 -5.52 -4.86
N GLY A 33 -0.12 -4.98 -5.75
CA GLY A 33 1.26 -5.42 -5.94
C GLY A 33 2.15 -5.10 -4.74
N LEU A 34 2.01 -3.90 -4.15
CA LEU A 34 2.75 -3.53 -2.94
C LEU A 34 2.29 -4.34 -1.74
N VAL A 35 0.99 -4.57 -1.55
CA VAL A 35 0.49 -5.41 -0.46
C VAL A 35 1.02 -6.84 -0.59
N GLN A 36 1.06 -7.41 -1.79
CA GLN A 36 1.68 -8.72 -1.99
C GLN A 36 3.15 -8.73 -1.59
N GLN A 37 3.94 -7.72 -1.98
CA GLN A 37 5.36 -7.63 -1.60
C GLN A 37 5.56 -7.48 -0.09
N VAL A 38 4.66 -6.78 0.60
CA VAL A 38 4.69 -6.67 2.06
C VAL A 38 4.35 -8.01 2.71
N LEU A 39 3.34 -8.72 2.20
CA LEU A 39 2.96 -10.05 2.69
C LEU A 39 3.99 -11.13 2.38
N ASP A 40 4.73 -11.00 1.29
CA ASP A 40 5.86 -11.85 0.89
C ASP A 40 7.13 -11.55 1.72
N GLY A 41 7.12 -10.48 2.52
CA GLY A 41 8.25 -10.07 3.34
C GLY A 41 9.34 -9.30 2.57
N LYS A 42 9.12 -8.97 1.30
CA LYS A 42 10.03 -8.12 0.50
C LYS A 42 10.06 -6.67 0.99
N LEU A 43 8.94 -6.16 1.48
CA LEU A 43 8.81 -4.80 1.99
C LEU A 43 8.34 -4.84 3.45
N THR A 44 9.29 -4.69 4.39
CA THR A 44 8.97 -4.77 5.83
C THR A 44 8.90 -3.39 6.49
N LYS A 45 9.55 -2.38 5.92
CA LYS A 45 9.54 -1.02 6.48
C LYS A 45 8.61 -0.11 5.67
N GLY A 46 7.90 0.77 6.39
CA GLY A 46 7.05 1.79 5.78
C GLY A 46 7.80 2.69 4.79
N ASP A 47 9.08 3.00 5.07
CA ASP A 47 9.94 3.76 4.16
C ASP A 47 10.25 3.04 2.85
N GLU A 48 10.44 1.71 2.90
CA GLU A 48 10.65 0.92 1.68
C GLU A 48 9.39 0.87 0.83
N ILE A 49 8.22 0.71 1.46
CA ILE A 49 6.93 0.78 0.77
C ILE A 49 6.79 2.14 0.08
N LYS A 50 7.01 3.25 0.80
CA LYS A 50 6.96 4.61 0.25
C LYS A 50 7.93 4.82 -0.92
N ARG A 51 9.13 4.25 -0.85
CA ARG A 51 10.12 4.29 -1.95
C ARG A 51 9.73 3.42 -3.14
N ALA A 52 9.00 2.33 -2.90
CA ALA A 52 8.52 1.43 -3.94
C ALA A 52 7.28 1.98 -4.68
N VAL A 53 6.52 2.89 -4.06
CA VAL A 53 5.40 3.58 -4.72
C VAL A 53 5.95 4.44 -5.88
N ARG A 54 5.55 4.12 -7.11
CA ARG A 54 5.90 4.92 -8.30
C ARG A 54 4.86 6.00 -8.56
N GLN A 55 3.58 5.60 -8.50
CA GLN A 55 2.46 6.54 -8.61
C GLN A 55 2.06 7.02 -7.22
N TRP A 56 2.80 8.02 -6.73
CA TRP A 56 2.39 8.72 -5.52
C TRP A 56 1.08 9.47 -5.81
N ARG A 57 0.02 9.10 -5.09
CA ARG A 57 -1.15 9.96 -5.00
C ARG A 57 -0.79 11.19 -4.17
N ALA A 58 -0.30 12.21 -4.86
CA ALA A 58 -0.34 13.57 -4.34
C ALA A 58 -1.82 13.92 -4.13
N ASP A 59 -2.15 14.40 -2.95
CA ASP A 59 -3.49 14.89 -2.62
C ASP A 59 -3.82 16.04 -3.59
N THR A 60 -4.56 15.73 -4.66
CA THR A 60 -4.99 16.71 -5.67
C THR A 60 -6.17 17.56 -5.19
N LEU A 61 -6.53 17.47 -3.90
CA LEU A 61 -7.39 18.44 -3.22
C LEU A 61 -6.58 19.69 -2.85
N ARG A 62 -6.00 20.34 -3.85
CA ARG A 62 -5.63 21.75 -3.74
C ARG A 62 -6.37 22.49 -4.85
N VAL A 63 -7.56 22.96 -4.47
CA VAL A 63 -8.38 23.94 -5.22
C VAL A 63 -7.66 25.27 -5.32
#